data_AF-A0A316DEX6-F1
#
_entry.id   AF-A0A316DEX6-F1
#
_cell.length_a   1.000
_cell.length_b   1.000
_cell.length_c   1.000
_cell.angle_alpha   90.00
_cell.angle_beta   90.00
_cell.angle_gamma   90.00
#
_symmetry.space_group_name_H-M   'P 1'
#
loop_
_entity.id
_entity.type
_entity.pdbx_description
1 polymer ?
#
loop_
_entity_poly.entity_id
_entity_poly.type
_entity_poly.pdbx_seq_one_letter_code
_entity_poly.pdbx_strand_id
1 'polypeptide(L)'
;MNFKKITLLLLLFGAQFALGQVKIGENPSVINPSSIVELESTDKALVLTRLSTVQMQGITPLNGAMVYNTDTQCIHYYDGAQWNNLCNSGSTTGTSSATVIDNGNGTFTFNNGSGSPITFYGAEETPTTLINNFDGTFTYTNERGAQTTFSAGGGNPDLTTDGTSGNIGIDGGNTITLNVDDADADAGNEIQDLQYIGGVISLSNDPDATVVDLSGFDTDATDDFSGDYNDLINAPANLDNDATNEFNTGVSFDG
;
A
#
# COMPACT_ATOMS: atom_id res chain seq x y z
N MET A 1 59.91 30.30 70.72
CA MET A 1 60.14 29.00 70.06
C MET A 1 60.90 29.26 68.76
N ASN A 2 62.08 28.66 68.55
CA ASN A 2 62.95 28.99 67.41
C ASN A 2 62.23 28.72 66.08
N PHE A 3 62.14 29.73 65.21
CA PHE A 3 61.43 29.65 63.92
C PHE A 3 61.89 28.45 63.08
N LYS A 4 63.20 28.15 63.09
CA LYS A 4 63.79 26.97 62.43
C LYS A 4 63.23 25.64 62.94
N LYS A 5 62.86 25.54 64.22
CA LYS A 5 62.26 24.32 64.80
C LYS A 5 60.79 24.17 64.41
N ILE A 6 60.07 25.28 64.24
CA ILE A 6 58.67 25.28 63.76
C ILE A 6 58.61 24.91 62.28
N THR A 7 59.52 25.44 61.44
CA THR A 7 59.60 25.08 60.02
C THR A 7 59.94 23.60 59.82
N LEU A 8 60.87 23.05 60.62
CA LEU A 8 61.20 21.62 60.59
C LEU A 8 60.02 20.74 61.01
N LEU A 9 59.24 21.16 62.01
CA LEU A 9 58.04 20.45 62.48
C LEU A 9 56.92 20.46 61.44
N LEU A 10 56.71 21.60 60.75
CA LEU A 10 55.74 21.72 59.64
C LEU A 10 56.14 20.87 58.43
N LEU A 11 57.43 20.77 58.14
CA LEU A 11 57.94 19.94 57.04
C LEU A 11 57.80 18.43 57.35
N LEU A 12 57.96 18.03 58.61
CA LEU A 12 57.72 16.65 59.06
C LEU A 12 56.24 16.26 59.05
N PHE A 13 55.33 17.18 59.39
CA PHE A 13 53.88 16.94 59.36
C PHE A 13 53.28 17.04 57.95
N GLY A 14 53.86 17.83 57.05
CA GLY A 14 53.41 17.95 55.65
C GLY A 14 53.77 16.76 54.75
N ALA A 15 54.72 15.92 55.17
CA ALA A 15 55.17 14.76 54.39
C ALA A 15 54.25 13.52 54.50
N GLN A 16 53.10 13.61 55.18
CA GLN A 16 52.28 12.44 55.52
C GLN A 16 51.23 12.05 54.47
N PHE A 17 51.16 12.74 53.33
CA PHE A 17 50.21 12.42 52.25
C PHE A 17 50.93 11.94 50.98
N ALA A 18 51.73 10.88 51.12
CA ALA A 18 52.23 10.16 49.95
C ALA A 18 51.17 9.12 49.54
N LEU A 19 50.35 9.45 48.54
CA LEU A 19 49.54 8.45 47.85
C LEU A 19 50.49 7.61 47.01
N GLY A 20 50.77 6.37 47.46
CA GLY A 20 51.68 5.46 46.77
C GLY A 20 50.93 4.61 45.75
N GLN A 21 51.20 4.83 44.46
CA GLN A 21 50.88 3.87 43.41
C GLN A 21 52.11 3.00 43.15
N VAL A 22 51.91 1.70 42.91
CA VAL A 22 53.02 0.75 42.71
C VAL A 22 53.01 0.23 41.29
N LYS A 23 54.05 0.55 40.53
CA LYS A 23 54.32 -0.11 39.25
C LYS A 23 55.46 -1.10 39.39
N ILE A 24 55.27 -2.31 38.87
CA ILE A 24 56.31 -3.35 38.79
C ILE A 24 56.48 -3.71 37.33
N GLY A 25 57.62 -3.37 36.72
CA GLY A 25 57.84 -3.60 35.29
C GLY A 25 58.93 -2.74 34.66
N GLU A 26 58.96 -2.74 33.33
CA GLU A 26 60.00 -2.09 32.50
C GLU A 26 59.98 -0.55 32.59
N ASN A 27 58.82 0.08 32.86
CA ASN A 27 58.68 1.55 32.97
C ASN A 27 58.10 2.04 34.31
N PRO A 28 58.78 1.82 35.47
CA PRO A 28 58.21 2.13 36.79
C PRO A 28 57.84 3.60 37.01
N SER A 29 58.49 4.52 36.30
CA SER A 29 58.27 5.97 36.41
C SER A 29 57.01 6.47 35.68
N VAL A 30 56.39 5.62 34.84
CA VAL A 30 55.19 5.94 34.08
C VAL A 30 54.07 5.00 34.53
N ILE A 31 53.43 5.34 35.64
CA ILE A 31 52.24 4.63 36.14
C ILE A 31 50.97 5.34 35.67
N ASN A 32 49.95 4.59 35.27
CA ASN A 32 48.65 5.18 34.98
C ASN A 32 48.06 5.73 36.29
N PRO A 33 47.60 7.00 36.34
CA PRO A 33 47.07 7.62 37.56
C PRO A 33 45.81 6.93 38.10
N SER A 34 45.16 6.05 37.32
CA SER A 34 44.03 5.23 37.76
C SER A 34 44.44 3.88 38.37
N SER A 35 45.73 3.53 38.34
CA SER A 35 46.26 2.26 38.86
C SER A 35 46.71 2.40 40.31
N ILE A 36 46.24 1.50 41.18
CA ILE A 36 46.85 1.30 42.51
C ILE A 36 48.08 0.38 42.38
N VAL A 37 47.96 -0.67 41.58
CA VAL A 37 49.05 -1.58 41.19
C VAL A 37 49.00 -1.79 39.69
N GLU A 38 50.15 -1.60 39.03
CA GLU A 38 50.32 -1.85 37.59
C GLU A 38 51.48 -2.83 37.37
N LEU A 39 51.22 -3.88 36.60
CA LEU A 39 52.22 -4.89 36.25
C LEU A 39 52.49 -4.78 34.75
N GLU A 40 53.73 -4.49 34.37
CA GLU A 40 54.16 -4.39 32.98
C GLU A 40 55.35 -5.33 32.75
N SER A 41 55.19 -6.29 31.85
CA SER A 41 56.29 -7.19 31.49
C SER A 41 56.04 -7.78 30.12
N THR A 42 57.11 -8.03 29.37
CA THR A 42 57.09 -8.71 28.06
C THR A 42 57.29 -10.22 28.18
N ASP A 43 57.72 -10.70 29.35
CA ASP A 43 58.16 -12.09 29.57
C ASP A 43 57.60 -12.74 30.87
N LYS A 44 56.91 -12.00 31.73
CA LYS A 44 56.34 -12.48 33.00
C LYS A 44 54.84 -12.19 33.06
N ALA A 45 54.15 -12.94 33.91
CA ALA A 45 52.72 -12.81 34.15
C ALA A 45 52.40 -12.76 35.65
N LEU A 46 51.25 -12.21 35.99
CA LEU A 46 50.67 -12.35 37.32
C LEU A 46 50.24 -13.81 37.54
N VAL A 47 50.89 -14.48 38.49
CA VAL A 47 50.44 -15.78 38.98
C VAL A 47 49.52 -15.56 40.17
N LEU A 48 48.23 -15.87 40.01
CA LEU A 48 47.26 -15.82 41.11
C LEU A 48 47.56 -16.89 42.16
N THR A 49 47.05 -16.69 43.39
CA THR A 49 47.10 -17.71 44.43
C THR A 49 46.45 -19.01 43.93
N ARG A 50 47.17 -20.12 44.04
CA ARG A 50 46.74 -21.44 43.56
C ARG A 50 46.16 -22.25 44.71
N LEU A 51 44.91 -22.67 44.60
CA LEU A 51 44.20 -23.43 45.64
C LEU A 51 43.50 -24.64 45.01
N SER A 52 43.35 -25.74 45.74
CA SER A 52 42.32 -26.74 45.42
C SER A 52 40.93 -26.18 45.73
N THR A 53 39.88 -26.83 45.25
CA THR A 53 38.49 -26.45 45.52
C THR A 53 38.21 -26.45 47.02
N VAL A 54 38.69 -27.46 47.75
CA VAL A 54 38.50 -27.56 49.20
C VAL A 54 39.19 -26.38 49.91
N GLN A 55 40.41 -26.03 49.51
CA GLN A 55 41.14 -24.90 50.09
C GLN A 55 40.49 -23.56 49.74
N MET A 56 40.03 -23.38 48.49
CA MET A 56 39.35 -22.18 48.02
C MET A 56 38.02 -21.94 48.75
N GLN A 57 37.24 -22.99 49.00
CA GLN A 57 36.00 -22.90 49.77
C GLN A 57 36.24 -22.71 51.28
N GLY A 58 37.44 -23.03 51.76
CA GLY A 58 37.82 -22.91 53.17
C GLY A 58 38.34 -21.53 53.58
N ILE A 59 38.57 -20.61 52.64
CA ILE A 59 39.02 -19.23 52.94
C ILE A 59 37.83 -18.27 53.06
N THR A 60 38.03 -17.14 53.74
CA THR A 60 37.07 -16.03 53.82
C THR A 60 37.54 -14.87 52.93
N PRO A 61 37.26 -14.90 51.61
CA PRO A 61 37.70 -13.89 50.67
C PRO A 61 36.92 -12.56 50.82
N LEU A 62 37.49 -11.47 50.32
CA LEU A 62 36.77 -10.23 50.06
C LEU A 62 36.07 -10.29 48.69
N ASN A 63 35.04 -9.46 48.48
CA ASN A 63 34.43 -9.31 47.16
C ASN A 63 35.48 -8.86 46.13
N GLY A 64 35.53 -9.53 44.98
CA GLY A 64 36.53 -9.32 43.93
C GLY A 64 37.83 -10.10 44.11
N ALA A 65 37.98 -10.93 45.14
CA ALA A 65 39.14 -11.81 45.27
C ALA A 65 39.25 -12.76 44.08
N MET A 66 40.46 -12.96 43.55
CA MET A 66 40.74 -13.84 42.41
C MET A 66 41.76 -14.92 42.77
N VAL A 67 41.50 -16.16 42.38
CA VAL A 67 42.41 -17.30 42.59
C VAL A 67 42.44 -18.20 41.36
N TYR A 68 43.51 -18.97 41.20
CA TYR A 68 43.55 -20.06 40.24
C TYR A 68 43.20 -21.37 40.96
N ASN A 69 42.03 -21.95 40.67
CA ASN A 69 41.65 -23.24 41.22
C ASN A 69 42.32 -24.36 40.42
N THR A 70 43.10 -25.18 41.11
CA THR A 70 43.92 -26.25 40.55
C THR A 70 43.14 -27.51 40.19
N ASP A 71 42.01 -27.79 40.82
CA ASP A 71 41.18 -28.95 40.49
C ASP A 71 40.37 -28.68 39.22
N THR A 72 39.81 -27.48 39.10
CA THR A 72 39.06 -27.04 37.91
C THR A 72 39.96 -26.46 36.82
N GLN A 73 41.25 -26.31 37.11
CA GLN A 73 42.27 -25.70 36.23
C GLN A 73 41.87 -24.32 35.67
N CYS A 74 41.24 -23.48 36.50
CA CYS A 74 40.61 -22.25 36.05
C CYS A 74 40.64 -21.12 37.10
N ILE A 75 40.64 -19.87 36.62
CA ILE A 75 40.46 -18.67 37.44
C ILE A 75 39.04 -18.62 38.02
N HIS A 76 38.96 -18.40 39.33
CA HIS A 76 37.72 -18.12 40.04
C HIS A 76 37.79 -16.73 40.68
N TYR A 77 36.66 -16.03 40.70
CA TYR A 77 36.51 -14.80 41.49
C TYR A 77 35.36 -14.93 42.50
N TYR A 78 35.48 -14.26 43.64
CA TYR A 78 34.43 -14.22 44.66
C TYR A 78 33.56 -12.97 44.48
N ASP A 79 32.24 -13.12 44.39
CA ASP A 79 31.29 -12.02 44.17
C ASP A 79 30.72 -11.40 45.46
N GLY A 80 31.18 -11.86 46.62
CA GLY A 80 30.65 -11.49 47.92
C GLY A 80 29.79 -12.59 48.56
N ALA A 81 29.29 -13.54 47.78
CA ALA A 81 28.46 -14.66 48.24
C ALA A 81 29.02 -16.03 47.84
N GLN A 82 29.59 -16.18 46.64
CA GLN A 82 30.08 -17.44 46.10
C GLN A 82 31.29 -17.26 45.17
N TRP A 83 31.97 -18.38 44.89
CA TRP A 83 33.03 -18.46 43.90
C TRP A 83 32.47 -18.73 42.50
N ASN A 84 32.71 -17.81 41.57
CA ASN A 84 32.33 -17.93 40.16
C ASN A 84 33.53 -18.34 39.31
N ASN A 85 33.34 -19.31 38.42
CA ASN A 85 34.35 -19.80 37.50
C ASN A 85 34.35 -18.97 36.20
N LEU A 86 35.51 -18.45 35.77
CA LEU A 86 35.62 -17.59 34.58
C LEU A 86 35.91 -18.33 33.26
N CYS A 87 36.29 -19.61 33.31
CA CYS A 87 36.63 -20.39 32.11
C CYS A 87 35.44 -21.24 31.64
N ASN A 88 34.43 -21.41 32.48
CA ASN A 88 33.23 -22.16 32.14
C ASN A 88 32.09 -21.20 31.76
N SER A 89 32.21 -20.57 30.58
CA SER A 89 31.13 -19.78 29.96
C SER A 89 29.90 -20.61 29.54
N GLY A 90 29.86 -21.90 29.89
CA GLY A 90 28.71 -22.78 29.74
C GLY A 90 27.96 -22.92 31.05
N SER A 91 27.41 -21.83 31.59
CA SER A 91 26.34 -21.94 32.59
C SER A 91 25.06 -22.30 31.85
N THR A 92 24.53 -23.48 32.12
CA THR A 92 23.23 -24.00 31.67
C THR A 92 22.03 -23.23 32.26
N THR A 93 22.26 -22.02 32.77
CA THR A 93 21.24 -21.08 33.24
C THR A 93 21.65 -19.64 32.87
N GLY A 94 21.30 -19.24 31.64
CA GLY A 94 20.88 -17.88 31.32
C GLY A 94 21.90 -16.74 31.34
N THR A 95 23.20 -17.00 31.44
CA THR A 95 24.21 -15.92 31.28
C THR A 95 25.41 -16.45 30.51
N SER A 96 25.16 -16.92 29.29
CA SER A 96 26.22 -17.09 28.31
C SER A 96 26.53 -15.71 27.73
N SER A 97 27.79 -15.28 27.77
CA SER A 97 28.23 -14.01 27.21
C SER A 97 27.79 -13.93 25.75
N ALA A 98 26.81 -13.07 25.46
CA ALA A 98 26.35 -12.87 24.10
C ALA A 98 27.50 -12.30 23.28
N THR A 99 27.87 -12.98 22.19
CA THR A 99 28.96 -12.56 21.31
C THR A 99 28.39 -12.15 19.96
N VAL A 100 28.92 -11.08 19.40
CA VAL A 100 28.76 -10.71 17.99
C VAL A 100 30.11 -10.87 17.32
N ILE A 101 30.17 -11.67 16.26
CA ILE A 101 31.39 -11.96 15.50
C ILE A 101 31.20 -11.45 14.08
N ASP A 102 32.15 -10.65 13.59
CA ASP A 102 32.28 -10.35 12.16
C ASP A 102 32.92 -11.55 11.44
N ASN A 103 32.24 -12.10 10.44
CA ASN A 103 32.72 -13.27 9.70
C ASN A 103 33.70 -12.90 8.57
N GLY A 104 33.98 -11.62 8.33
CA GLY A 104 34.91 -11.15 7.30
C GLY A 104 34.42 -11.33 5.86
N ASN A 105 33.16 -11.73 5.68
CA ASN A 105 32.51 -11.94 4.38
C ASN A 105 31.25 -11.06 4.22
N GLY A 106 31.13 -10.00 5.02
CA GLY A 106 29.96 -9.11 5.02
C GLY A 106 28.77 -9.63 5.84
N THR A 107 28.96 -10.67 6.65
CA THR A 107 27.94 -11.15 7.59
C THR A 107 28.44 -11.11 9.03
N PHE A 108 27.51 -10.95 9.95
CA PHE A 108 27.76 -10.96 11.39
C PHE A 108 26.99 -12.12 12.03
N THR A 109 27.64 -12.83 12.94
CA THR A 109 27.02 -13.92 13.70
C THR A 109 26.79 -13.47 15.13
N PHE A 110 25.52 -13.44 15.53
CA PHE A 110 25.13 -13.29 16.92
C PHE A 110 24.93 -14.67 17.56
N ASN A 111 25.59 -14.88 18.69
CA ASN A 111 25.40 -16.06 19.53
C ASN A 111 25.09 -15.60 20.95
N ASN A 112 23.86 -15.80 21.41
CA ASN A 112 23.48 -15.50 22.81
C ASN A 112 23.90 -16.62 23.79
N GLY A 113 24.66 -17.60 23.28
CA GLY A 113 25.12 -18.80 23.99
C GLY A 113 24.00 -19.74 24.46
N SER A 114 22.83 -19.66 23.81
CA SER A 114 21.71 -20.60 23.93
C SER A 114 21.07 -20.85 22.55
N GLY A 115 20.99 -22.11 22.12
CA GLY A 115 20.47 -22.45 20.79
C GLY A 115 21.46 -22.18 19.65
N SER A 116 20.96 -22.25 18.42
CA SER A 116 21.78 -22.03 17.22
C SER A 116 22.09 -20.54 17.03
N PRO A 117 23.36 -20.17 16.72
CA PRO A 117 23.70 -18.80 16.37
C PRO A 117 22.88 -18.28 15.18
N ILE A 118 22.60 -16.98 15.18
CA ILE A 118 21.89 -16.29 14.11
C ILE A 118 22.92 -15.49 13.31
N THR A 119 23.01 -15.75 12.00
CA THR A 119 23.85 -14.97 11.09
C THR A 119 22.98 -14.01 10.30
N PHE A 120 23.34 -12.74 10.30
CA PHE A 120 22.68 -11.68 9.51
C PHE A 120 23.68 -11.00 8.58
N TYR A 121 23.18 -10.51 7.45
CA TYR A 121 23.98 -9.72 6.51
C TYR A 121 24.18 -8.32 7.07
N GLY A 122 25.40 -7.81 6.99
CA GLY A 122 25.73 -6.42 7.33
C GLY A 122 26.11 -5.60 6.09
N ALA A 123 25.73 -6.06 4.89
CA ALA A 123 25.94 -5.30 3.67
C ALA A 123 25.10 -4.01 3.67
N GLU A 124 25.54 -2.98 2.94
CA GLU A 124 24.75 -1.77 2.74
C GLU A 124 23.43 -2.12 2.03
N GLU A 125 22.30 -1.79 2.67
CA GLU A 125 20.98 -1.85 2.06
C GLU A 125 20.95 -0.98 0.79
N THR A 126 20.53 -1.54 -0.34
CA THR A 126 20.36 -0.76 -1.57
C THR A 126 18.89 -0.39 -1.74
N PRO A 127 18.56 0.80 -2.28
CA PRO A 127 17.16 1.16 -2.49
C PRO A 127 16.48 0.23 -3.51
N THR A 128 15.40 -0.45 -3.11
CA THR A 128 14.48 -1.08 -4.07
C THR A 128 13.67 -0.01 -4.81
N THR A 129 13.24 -0.28 -6.04
CA THR A 129 12.38 0.64 -6.80
C THR A 129 11.09 -0.04 -7.25
N LEU A 130 10.02 0.74 -7.31
CA LEU A 130 8.75 0.36 -7.94
C LEU A 130 8.41 1.45 -8.95
N ILE A 131 8.42 1.10 -10.23
CA ILE A 131 8.19 2.02 -11.34
C ILE A 131 6.85 1.67 -11.99
N ASN A 132 6.01 2.68 -12.21
CA ASN A 132 4.83 2.55 -13.07
C ASN A 132 5.29 2.64 -14.54
N ASN A 133 4.98 1.62 -15.34
CA ASN A 133 5.36 1.57 -16.75
C ASN A 133 4.41 2.37 -17.67
N PHE A 134 3.33 2.94 -17.11
CA PHE A 134 2.27 3.67 -17.82
C PHE A 134 1.49 2.84 -18.85
N ASP A 135 1.58 1.52 -18.78
CA ASP A 135 0.89 0.54 -19.65
C ASP A 135 -0.02 -0.42 -18.86
N GLY A 136 -0.33 -0.09 -17.60
CA GLY A 136 -1.08 -0.95 -16.68
C GLY A 136 -0.23 -1.98 -15.93
N THR A 137 1.10 -1.95 -16.12
CA THR A 137 2.05 -2.78 -15.38
C THR A 137 2.99 -1.97 -14.50
N PHE A 138 3.52 -2.62 -13.48
CA PHE A 138 4.53 -2.06 -12.58
C PHE A 138 5.78 -2.95 -12.60
N THR A 139 6.95 -2.32 -12.59
CA THR A 139 8.24 -3.00 -12.50
C THR A 139 8.82 -2.79 -11.12
N TYR A 140 8.90 -3.86 -10.32
CA TYR A 140 9.66 -3.91 -9.08
C TYR A 140 11.11 -4.31 -9.39
N THR A 141 12.09 -3.56 -8.89
CA THR A 141 13.51 -3.92 -8.94
C THR A 141 14.01 -4.18 -7.53
N ASN A 142 14.45 -5.40 -7.26
CA ASN A 142 15.03 -5.76 -5.97
C ASN A 142 16.47 -5.24 -5.81
N GLU A 143 17.02 -5.41 -4.61
CA GLU A 143 18.36 -4.95 -4.23
C GLU A 143 19.52 -5.59 -5.01
N ARG A 144 19.26 -6.74 -5.66
CA ARG A 144 20.21 -7.42 -6.55
C ARG A 144 20.05 -6.99 -8.01
N GLY A 145 19.19 -6.00 -8.28
CA GLY A 145 18.84 -5.55 -9.62
C GLY A 145 17.91 -6.49 -10.38
N ALA A 146 17.39 -7.56 -9.76
CA ALA A 146 16.45 -8.45 -10.42
C ALA A 146 15.08 -7.78 -10.50
N GLN A 147 14.50 -7.78 -11.70
CA GLN A 147 13.22 -7.15 -11.96
C GLN A 147 12.08 -8.16 -11.95
N THR A 148 10.94 -7.74 -11.43
CA THR A 148 9.68 -8.48 -11.52
C THR A 148 8.61 -7.50 -11.99
N THR A 149 8.06 -7.76 -13.17
CA THR A 149 6.94 -6.98 -13.70
C THR A 149 5.65 -7.69 -13.35
N PHE A 150 4.70 -6.95 -12.78
CA PHE A 150 3.36 -7.45 -12.48
C PHE A 150 2.32 -6.48 -13.01
N SER A 151 1.23 -7.03 -13.53
CA SER A 151 0.06 -6.24 -13.89
C SER A 151 -0.77 -6.00 -12.64
N ALA A 152 -1.26 -4.77 -12.45
CA ALA A 152 -2.19 -4.47 -11.36
C ALA A 152 -3.60 -5.03 -11.60
N GLY A 153 -3.81 -5.86 -12.62
CA GLY A 153 -5.08 -6.55 -12.87
C GLY A 153 -6.23 -5.63 -13.31
N GLY A 154 -5.94 -4.37 -13.62
CA GLY A 154 -6.87 -3.49 -14.30
C GLY A 154 -6.46 -3.41 -15.76
N GLY A 155 -6.96 -4.32 -16.60
CA GLY A 155 -7.07 -4.00 -18.02
C GLY A 155 -7.81 -2.66 -18.11
N ASN A 156 -7.31 -1.73 -18.91
CA ASN A 156 -8.12 -0.58 -19.27
C ASN A 156 -9.42 -1.16 -19.84
N PRO A 157 -10.60 -0.91 -19.25
CA PRO A 157 -11.85 -1.39 -19.82
C PRO A 157 -12.08 -0.54 -21.08
N ASP A 158 -11.39 -0.91 -22.16
CA ASP A 158 -11.58 -0.28 -23.45
C ASP A 158 -13.05 -0.52 -23.83
N LEU A 159 -13.78 0.58 -23.97
CA LEU A 159 -15.15 0.54 -24.47
C LEU A 159 -15.05 0.12 -25.94
N THR A 160 -15.38 -1.13 -26.23
CA THR A 160 -15.32 -1.67 -27.59
C THR A 160 -16.70 -1.75 -28.20
N THR A 161 -16.76 -1.60 -29.51
CA THR A 161 -17.92 -1.95 -30.34
C THR A 161 -17.48 -3.04 -31.30
N ASP A 162 -18.36 -3.97 -31.65
CA ASP A 162 -18.10 -5.00 -32.66
C ASP A 162 -18.39 -4.49 -34.10
N GLY A 163 -18.64 -3.18 -34.25
CA GLY A 163 -19.01 -2.55 -35.51
C GLY A 163 -20.47 -2.77 -35.92
N THR A 164 -21.30 -3.41 -35.09
CA THR A 164 -22.75 -3.50 -35.28
C THR A 164 -23.49 -2.47 -34.45
N SER A 165 -24.64 -1.98 -34.95
CA SER A 165 -25.47 -1.02 -34.22
C SER A 165 -25.96 -1.61 -32.90
N GLY A 166 -25.73 -0.90 -31.80
CA GLY A 166 -26.30 -1.23 -30.48
C GLY A 166 -25.38 -2.03 -29.56
N ASN A 167 -24.21 -2.48 -30.00
CA ASN A 167 -23.33 -3.33 -29.19
C ASN A 167 -22.20 -2.53 -28.53
N ILE A 168 -22.22 -2.45 -27.20
CA ILE A 168 -21.14 -1.92 -26.35
C ILE A 168 -20.82 -3.00 -25.30
N GLY A 169 -19.55 -3.41 -25.20
CA GLY A 169 -19.10 -4.44 -24.25
C GLY A 169 -17.94 -3.98 -23.35
N ILE A 170 -17.82 -4.58 -22.16
CA ILE A 170 -16.63 -4.47 -21.29
C ILE A 170 -16.05 -5.87 -21.09
N ASP A 171 -14.75 -6.01 -21.29
CA ASP A 171 -14.02 -7.24 -20.98
C ASP A 171 -13.70 -7.30 -19.47
N GLY A 172 -13.95 -8.43 -18.81
CA GLY A 172 -13.61 -8.62 -17.39
C GLY A 172 -14.71 -8.40 -16.34
N GLY A 173 -16.00 -8.42 -16.71
CA GLY A 173 -17.10 -8.62 -15.75
C GLY A 173 -17.58 -7.39 -14.97
N ASN A 174 -17.21 -6.17 -15.39
CA ASN A 174 -17.83 -4.95 -14.86
C ASN A 174 -19.21 -4.71 -15.48
N THR A 175 -20.14 -4.16 -14.69
CA THR A 175 -21.49 -3.82 -15.14
C THR A 175 -21.49 -2.52 -15.94
N ILE A 176 -21.94 -2.54 -17.21
CA ILE A 176 -22.32 -1.32 -17.92
C ILE A 176 -23.65 -0.84 -17.32
N THR A 177 -23.60 0.20 -16.52
CA THR A 177 -24.82 0.88 -16.06
C THR A 177 -25.12 2.02 -17.03
N LEU A 178 -25.90 1.73 -18.08
CA LEU A 178 -26.50 2.78 -18.91
C LEU A 178 -27.69 3.34 -18.12
N ASN A 179 -27.46 4.41 -17.38
CA ASN A 179 -28.57 5.22 -16.89
C ASN A 179 -29.11 5.98 -18.11
N VAL A 180 -30.02 5.35 -18.87
CA VAL A 180 -30.90 6.07 -19.80
C VAL A 180 -31.89 6.84 -18.94
N ASP A 181 -31.37 7.86 -18.26
CA ASP A 181 -32.15 8.80 -17.47
C ASP A 181 -32.75 9.81 -18.45
N ASP A 182 -33.85 9.42 -19.09
CA ASP A 182 -34.75 10.33 -19.80
C ASP A 182 -35.78 10.97 -18.83
N ALA A 183 -35.58 10.75 -17.54
CA ALA A 183 -36.32 11.28 -16.39
C ALA A 183 -37.74 10.72 -16.18
N ASP A 184 -38.17 9.69 -16.90
CA ASP A 184 -39.29 8.83 -16.49
C ASP A 184 -38.99 7.34 -16.76
N ALA A 185 -39.92 6.43 -16.46
CA ALA A 185 -39.65 4.98 -16.43
C ALA A 185 -40.65 4.19 -17.31
N ASP A 186 -41.10 4.78 -18.40
CA ASP A 186 -42.15 4.23 -19.25
C ASP A 186 -41.62 3.66 -20.57
N ALA A 187 -41.52 2.33 -20.64
CA ALA A 187 -41.02 1.56 -21.80
C ALA A 187 -41.89 1.67 -23.08
N GLY A 188 -42.94 2.50 -23.07
CA GLY A 188 -43.79 2.78 -24.22
C GLY A 188 -43.45 4.07 -24.98
N ASN A 189 -42.58 4.93 -24.45
CA ASN A 189 -42.27 6.25 -25.02
C ASN A 189 -41.04 6.25 -25.95
N GLU A 190 -40.39 5.10 -26.14
CA GLU A 190 -39.01 5.08 -26.64
C GLU A 190 -38.91 5.07 -28.17
N ILE A 191 -39.97 4.66 -28.90
CA ILE A 191 -40.07 4.76 -30.38
C ILE A 191 -41.55 4.95 -30.79
N GLN A 192 -41.88 6.04 -31.50
CA GLN A 192 -43.22 6.26 -32.10
C GLN A 192 -43.23 5.95 -33.61
N ASP A 193 -44.17 5.12 -34.08
CA ASP A 193 -44.41 4.80 -35.49
C ASP A 193 -45.59 5.61 -36.06
N LEU A 194 -45.55 5.98 -37.35
CA LEU A 194 -46.68 6.62 -38.05
C LEU A 194 -47.66 5.55 -38.60
N GLN A 195 -48.96 5.74 -38.35
CA GLN A 195 -50.02 4.79 -38.69
C GLN A 195 -51.14 5.47 -39.50
N TYR A 196 -51.68 4.79 -40.53
CA TYR A 196 -52.85 5.24 -41.30
C TYR A 196 -53.94 4.16 -41.33
N ILE A 197 -55.09 4.45 -40.72
CA ILE A 197 -56.20 3.50 -40.59
C ILE A 197 -57.52 4.24 -40.80
N GLY A 198 -58.33 3.79 -41.76
CA GLY A 198 -59.71 4.25 -41.94
C GLY A 198 -59.85 5.74 -42.23
N GLY A 199 -58.92 6.34 -42.99
CA GLY A 199 -58.92 7.77 -43.27
C GLY A 199 -58.21 8.61 -42.21
N VAL A 200 -57.65 8.02 -41.16
CA VAL A 200 -57.01 8.76 -40.06
C VAL A 200 -55.51 8.46 -40.00
N ILE A 201 -54.67 9.50 -40.00
CA ILE A 201 -53.23 9.40 -39.73
C ILE A 201 -52.99 9.67 -38.24
N SER A 202 -52.20 8.83 -37.57
CA SER A 202 -51.87 8.95 -36.14
C SER A 202 -50.46 8.44 -35.85
N LEU A 203 -49.90 8.77 -34.68
CA LEU A 203 -48.67 8.18 -34.17
C LEU A 203 -49.00 7.08 -33.15
N SER A 204 -48.26 5.96 -33.16
CA SER A 204 -48.40 4.93 -32.14
C SER A 204 -47.99 5.47 -30.77
N ASN A 205 -48.81 5.23 -29.75
CA ASN A 205 -48.54 5.62 -28.36
C ASN A 205 -48.36 7.15 -28.16
N ASP A 206 -49.06 7.96 -28.96
CA ASP A 206 -49.11 9.41 -28.75
C ASP A 206 -49.97 9.77 -27.52
N PRO A 207 -49.40 10.32 -26.43
CA PRO A 207 -50.14 10.67 -25.23
C PRO A 207 -51.22 11.73 -25.47
N ASP A 208 -51.03 12.57 -26.48
CA ASP A 208 -51.97 13.63 -26.84
C ASP A 208 -53.02 13.16 -27.87
N ALA A 209 -52.93 11.90 -28.31
CA ALA A 209 -53.80 11.28 -29.31
C ALA A 209 -53.99 12.17 -30.54
N THR A 210 -52.90 12.77 -31.01
CA THR A 210 -52.90 13.68 -32.15
C THR A 210 -53.24 12.89 -33.41
N VAL A 211 -54.43 13.16 -33.94
CA VAL A 211 -54.91 12.54 -35.17
C VAL A 211 -55.13 13.59 -36.23
N VAL A 212 -54.84 13.20 -37.46
CA VAL A 212 -55.29 13.91 -38.66
C VAL A 212 -56.40 13.07 -39.26
N ASP A 213 -57.65 13.45 -38.99
CA ASP A 213 -58.84 12.77 -39.50
C ASP A 213 -59.20 13.29 -40.89
N LEU A 214 -59.06 12.43 -41.89
CA LEU A 214 -59.38 12.68 -43.29
C LEU A 214 -60.64 11.93 -43.73
N SER A 215 -61.32 11.21 -42.82
CA SER A 215 -62.49 10.39 -43.16
C SER A 215 -63.70 11.19 -43.64
N GLY A 216 -63.85 12.43 -43.15
CA GLY A 216 -64.89 13.36 -43.61
C GLY A 216 -64.59 14.05 -44.95
N PHE A 217 -63.38 13.84 -45.49
CA PHE A 217 -62.94 14.42 -46.76
C PHE A 217 -62.94 13.43 -47.92
N ASP A 218 -63.20 12.15 -47.67
CA ASP A 218 -63.42 11.13 -48.70
C ASP A 218 -64.39 10.06 -48.17
N THR A 219 -65.69 10.29 -48.36
CA THR A 219 -66.75 9.34 -47.97
C THR A 219 -67.26 8.48 -49.13
N ASP A 220 -66.87 8.80 -50.37
CA ASP A 220 -67.17 8.05 -51.57
C ASP A 220 -65.98 8.16 -52.54
N ALA A 221 -65.19 7.09 -52.67
CA ALA A 221 -64.04 7.04 -53.57
C ALA A 221 -64.39 7.21 -55.07
N THR A 222 -65.68 7.43 -55.42
CA THR A 222 -66.16 7.64 -56.79
C THR A 222 -66.74 9.04 -57.06
N ASP A 223 -66.90 9.92 -56.05
CA ASP A 223 -67.60 11.21 -56.20
C ASP A 223 -66.71 12.47 -56.15
N ASP A 224 -65.38 12.32 -56.18
CA ASP A 224 -64.44 13.42 -56.40
C ASP A 224 -64.91 14.22 -57.62
N PHE A 225 -65.53 15.38 -57.38
CA PHE A 225 -66.16 16.28 -58.36
C PHE A 225 -65.61 16.01 -59.76
N SER A 226 -66.34 15.24 -60.56
CA SER A 226 -65.82 14.65 -61.81
C SER A 226 -65.39 15.70 -62.85
N GLY A 227 -65.66 16.97 -62.53
CA GLY A 227 -65.52 18.14 -63.37
C GLY A 227 -66.82 18.49 -64.10
N ASP A 228 -67.84 17.61 -64.05
CA ASP A 228 -69.15 17.84 -64.64
C ASP A 228 -70.10 18.55 -63.65
N TYR A 229 -70.64 19.69 -64.07
CA TYR A 229 -71.56 20.49 -63.27
C TYR A 229 -72.91 19.78 -63.04
N ASN A 230 -73.24 18.75 -63.82
CA ASN A 230 -74.48 18.00 -63.71
C ASN A 230 -74.50 17.01 -62.53
N ASP A 231 -73.36 16.77 -61.88
CA ASP A 231 -73.25 15.83 -60.76
C ASP A 231 -73.66 16.46 -59.41
N LEU A 232 -74.03 17.76 -59.41
CA LEU A 232 -74.48 18.50 -58.23
C LEU A 232 -75.97 18.23 -57.91
N ILE A 233 -76.23 17.58 -56.77
CA ILE A 233 -77.59 17.38 -56.24
C ILE A 233 -78.07 18.66 -55.50
N ASN A 234 -79.34 19.05 -55.68
CA ASN A 234 -80.01 20.28 -55.17
C ASN A 234 -79.64 21.61 -55.87
N ALA A 235 -79.36 21.57 -57.18
CA ALA A 235 -79.33 22.78 -57.98
C ALA A 235 -80.71 23.51 -57.92
N PRO A 236 -80.75 24.86 -57.89
CA PRO A 236 -82.01 25.61 -57.92
C PRO A 236 -82.85 25.27 -59.16
N ALA A 237 -84.16 25.04 -59.00
CA ALA A 237 -85.10 24.52 -60.01
C ALA A 237 -85.36 25.41 -61.25
N ASN A 238 -84.60 26.47 -61.43
CA ASN A 238 -84.59 27.34 -62.61
C ASN A 238 -83.22 27.34 -63.32
N LEU A 239 -82.33 26.45 -62.88
CA LEU A 239 -81.00 26.19 -63.41
C LEU A 239 -80.76 24.68 -63.57
N ASP A 240 -81.77 23.85 -63.36
CA ASP A 240 -81.78 22.47 -63.87
C ASP A 240 -82.14 22.50 -65.36
N ASN A 241 -81.52 21.63 -66.13
CA ASN A 241 -81.59 21.64 -67.60
C ASN A 241 -82.80 20.81 -68.10
N ASP A 242 -83.87 20.76 -67.31
CA ASP A 242 -85.04 19.89 -67.49
C ASP A 242 -86.24 20.73 -67.96
N ALA A 243 -86.70 20.41 -69.17
CA ALA A 243 -87.68 21.17 -69.96
C ALA A 243 -89.11 21.27 -69.36
N THR A 244 -89.35 20.82 -68.12
CA THR A 244 -90.71 20.65 -67.59
C THR A 244 -91.31 21.91 -66.96
N ASN A 245 -90.51 22.94 -66.66
CA ASN A 245 -90.97 24.12 -65.95
C ASN A 245 -90.43 25.47 -66.48
N GLU A 246 -89.53 25.46 -67.47
CA GLU A 246 -89.01 26.68 -68.06
C GLU A 246 -90.12 27.33 -68.88
N PHE A 247 -90.27 28.65 -68.71
CA PHE A 247 -91.28 29.45 -69.40
C PHE A 247 -91.05 29.45 -70.93
N ASN A 248 -91.56 28.41 -71.61
CA ASN A 248 -91.64 28.31 -73.06
C ASN A 248 -92.84 29.13 -73.56
N THR A 249 -92.68 30.46 -73.63
CA THR A 249 -93.59 31.31 -74.40
C THR A 249 -93.02 31.50 -75.80
N GLY A 250 -93.27 30.52 -76.66
CA GLY A 250 -93.03 30.65 -78.09
C GLY A 250 -93.74 31.88 -78.66
N VAL A 251 -92.96 32.85 -79.12
CA VAL A 251 -93.39 33.89 -80.04
C VAL A 251 -92.61 33.66 -81.34
N SER A 252 -93.26 32.99 -82.28
CA SER A 252 -92.79 32.84 -83.66
C SER A 252 -93.29 34.04 -84.45
N PHE A 253 -92.38 34.83 -85.02
CA PHE A 253 -92.68 35.68 -86.17
C PHE A 253 -91.81 35.19 -87.32
N ASP A 254 -92.47 34.58 -88.31
CA ASP A 254 -91.86 34.29 -89.61
C ASP A 254 -91.66 35.60 -90.39
N GLY A 255 -90.63 35.58 -91.24
CA GLY A 255 -90.19 36.69 -92.08
C GLY A 255 -88.80 36.40 -92.62
#